data_AF-A0A380K5G3-F1
#
_entry.id   AF-A0A380K5G3-F1
#
_cell.length_a   1.000
_cell.length_b   1.000
_cell.length_c   1.000
_cell.angle_alpha   90.00
_cell.angle_beta   90.00
_cell.angle_gamma   90.00
#
_symmetry.space_group_name_H-M   'P 1'
#
loop_
_entity.id
_entity.type
_entity.pdbx_description
1 polymer ?
#
loop_
_entity_poly.entity_id
_entity_poly.type
_entity_poly.pdbx_seq_one_letter_code
_entity_poly.pdbx_strand_id
1 'polypeptide(L)'
;MGTINTNKSAAKHCVIFNRHQNETPFDVLEKFIEWTKEKNIKSYIEVSKLLYTTPNEANRLLNLAVLPDDRIIERMKGLMHGKQC
;
A
#
# COMPACT_ATOMS: atom_id res chain seq x y z
N MET A 1 7.18 -63.47 15.67
CA MET A 1 8.10 -62.48 15.05
C MET A 1 7.49 -62.02 13.74
N GLY A 2 7.45 -60.70 13.50
CA GLY A 2 6.91 -60.11 12.26
C GLY A 2 6.48 -58.67 12.52
N THR A 3 7.34 -57.72 12.16
CA THR A 3 7.33 -56.30 12.57
C THR A 3 6.26 -55.44 11.92
N ILE A 4 5.77 -54.46 12.69
CA ILE A 4 4.87 -53.37 12.31
C ILE A 4 5.52 -52.50 11.23
N ASN A 5 4.77 -52.13 10.18
CA ASN A 5 5.11 -50.92 9.43
C ASN A 5 3.86 -50.07 9.15
N THR A 6 3.36 -49.43 10.20
CA THR A 6 2.46 -48.30 10.07
C THR A 6 3.26 -47.10 9.56
N ASN A 7 3.30 -46.93 8.24
CA ASN A 7 3.77 -45.70 7.62
C ASN A 7 2.74 -44.58 7.86
N LYS A 8 2.56 -44.17 9.12
CA LYS A 8 1.83 -42.95 9.52
C LYS A 8 2.75 -41.73 9.33
N SER A 9 3.40 -41.64 8.18
CA SER A 9 4.04 -40.41 7.73
C SER A 9 2.96 -39.51 7.14
N ALA A 10 2.00 -39.10 7.97
CA ALA A 10 1.19 -37.94 7.64
C ALA A 10 2.15 -36.75 7.59
N ALA A 11 2.14 -35.98 6.50
CA ALA A 11 2.91 -34.74 6.40
C ALA A 11 2.55 -33.85 7.60
N LYS A 12 3.43 -33.80 8.61
CA LYS A 12 3.18 -33.09 9.89
C LYS A 12 3.30 -31.57 9.75
N HIS A 13 3.80 -31.08 8.62
CA HIS A 13 4.06 -29.66 8.40
C HIS A 13 3.64 -29.28 6.98
N CYS A 14 2.44 -28.72 6.86
CA CYS A 14 2.02 -27.97 5.67
C CYS A 14 2.54 -26.54 5.85
N VAL A 15 3.41 -26.08 4.94
CA VAL A 15 3.80 -24.67 4.86
C VAL A 15 2.77 -23.98 3.97
N ILE A 16 1.87 -23.21 4.59
CA ILE A 16 0.95 -22.34 3.86
C ILE A 16 1.68 -21.04 3.58
N PHE A 17 2.07 -20.83 2.33
CA PHE A 17 2.54 -19.53 1.87
C PHE A 17 1.35 -18.58 1.76
N ASN A 18 1.05 -17.86 2.85
CA ASN A 18 0.16 -16.71 2.77
C ASN A 18 0.91 -15.57 2.08
N ARG A 19 0.69 -15.37 0.77
CA ARG A 19 1.16 -14.20 0.04
C ARG A 19 0.44 -12.96 0.60
N HIS A 20 0.97 -12.40 1.68
CA HIS A 20 0.65 -11.03 2.08
C HIS A 20 1.35 -10.13 1.08
N GLN A 21 0.63 -9.72 0.05
CA GLN A 21 1.07 -8.61 -0.79
C GLN A 21 0.83 -7.34 0.04
N ASN A 22 1.79 -7.04 0.92
CA ASN A 22 1.80 -5.77 1.62
C ASN A 22 1.82 -4.67 0.56
N GLU A 23 0.86 -3.76 0.64
CA GLU A 23 0.75 -2.63 -0.27
C GLU A 23 2.04 -1.80 -0.17
N THR A 24 2.73 -1.64 -1.30
CA THR A 24 3.99 -0.90 -1.36
C THR A 24 3.73 0.61 -1.37
N PRO A 25 4.71 1.46 -1.03
CA PRO A 25 4.61 2.90 -1.20
C PRO A 25 4.16 3.34 -2.59
N PHE A 26 4.57 2.59 -3.62
CA PHE A 26 4.17 2.84 -5.00
C PHE A 26 2.69 2.50 -5.24
N ASP A 27 2.21 1.36 -4.75
CA ASP A 27 0.80 0.97 -4.85
C ASP A 27 -0.12 2.01 -4.19
N VAL A 28 0.29 2.56 -3.04
CA VAL A 28 -0.46 3.63 -2.36
C VAL A 28 -0.49 4.91 -3.20
N LEU A 29 0.65 5.28 -3.79
CA LEU A 29 0.76 6.48 -4.61
C LEU A 29 -0.12 6.38 -5.86
N GLU A 30 -0.12 5.25 -6.55
CA GLU A 30 -0.99 5.03 -7.73
C GLU A 30 -2.47 5.16 -7.37
N LYS A 31 -2.90 4.49 -6.29
CA LYS A 31 -4.29 4.58 -5.80
C LYS A 31 -4.67 6.01 -5.40
N PHE A 32 -3.75 6.74 -4.78
CA PHE A 32 -3.99 8.14 -4.42
C PHE A 32 -4.14 9.02 -5.67
N ILE A 33 -3.35 8.80 -6.72
CA ILE A 33 -3.48 9.51 -7.98
C ILE A 33 -4.82 9.19 -8.65
N GLU A 34 -5.28 7.94 -8.65
CA GLU A 34 -6.63 7.60 -9.11
C GLU A 34 -7.71 8.31 -8.29
N TRP A 35 -7.61 8.25 -6.96
CA TRP A 35 -8.55 8.91 -6.07
C TRP A 35 -8.63 10.43 -6.31
N THR A 36 -7.48 11.10 -6.53
CA THR A 36 -7.49 12.54 -6.87
C THR A 36 -8.21 12.83 -8.19
N LYS A 37 -8.06 11.96 -9.20
CA LYS A 37 -8.80 12.06 -10.47
C LYS A 37 -10.31 11.88 -10.25
N GLU A 38 -10.72 10.89 -9.46
CA GLU A 38 -12.12 10.64 -9.11
C GLU A 38 -12.76 11.81 -8.36
N LYS A 39 -12.02 12.41 -7.41
CA LYS A 39 -12.43 13.60 -6.67
C LYS A 39 -12.32 14.90 -7.47
N ASN A 40 -11.87 14.85 -8.71
CA ASN A 40 -11.64 16.01 -9.57
C ASN A 40 -10.64 17.04 -8.97
N ILE A 41 -9.70 16.59 -8.14
CA ILE A 41 -8.65 17.43 -7.56
C ILE A 41 -7.54 17.56 -8.62
N LYS A 42 -7.62 18.63 -9.42
CA LYS A 42 -6.71 18.84 -10.56
C LYS A 42 -5.45 19.62 -10.21
N SER A 43 -5.46 20.34 -9.08
CA SER A 43 -4.37 21.24 -8.72
C SER A 43 -3.37 20.56 -7.79
N TYR A 44 -2.10 20.47 -8.21
CA TYR A 44 -1.02 19.99 -7.35
C TYR A 44 -0.81 20.89 -6.11
N ILE A 45 -1.24 22.16 -6.16
CA ILE A 45 -1.23 23.07 -5.02
C ILE A 45 -2.27 22.64 -3.98
N GLU A 46 -3.42 22.12 -4.43
CA GLU A 46 -4.44 21.59 -3.52
C GLU A 46 -3.98 20.27 -2.91
N VAL A 47 -3.39 19.39 -3.72
CA VAL A 47 -2.76 18.15 -3.24
C VAL A 47 -1.66 18.42 -2.22
N SER A 48 -0.83 19.46 -2.43
CA SER A 48 0.22 19.81 -1.48
C SER A 48 -0.34 20.26 -0.12
N LYS A 49 -1.50 20.94 -0.10
CA LYS A 49 -2.19 21.29 1.13
C LYS A 49 -2.75 20.06 1.85
N LEU A 50 -3.37 19.15 1.10
CA LEU A 50 -3.93 17.89 1.65
C LEU A 50 -2.85 17.00 2.26
N LEU A 51 -1.69 16.91 1.61
CA LEU A 51 -0.56 16.10 2.07
C LEU A 51 0.38 16.85 3.02
N TYR A 52 0.14 18.14 3.28
CA TYR A 52 1.05 19.07 3.96
C TYR A 52 2.50 18.94 3.47
N THR A 53 2.68 19.00 2.14
CA THR A 53 3.97 19.00 1.44
C THR A 53 4.14 20.30 0.66
N THR A 54 5.32 20.49 0.06
CA THR A 54 5.52 21.62 -0.86
C THR A 54 4.81 21.37 -2.20
N PRO A 55 4.39 22.42 -2.94
CA PRO A 55 3.78 22.24 -4.26
C PRO A 55 4.69 21.49 -5.25
N ASN A 56 6.00 21.72 -5.17
CA ASN A 56 6.97 21.01 -6.01
C ASN A 56 7.00 19.51 -5.72
N GLU A 57 6.97 19.15 -4.43
CA GLU A 57 6.96 17.75 -4.01
C GLU A 57 5.66 17.05 -4.37
N ALA A 58 4.51 17.70 -4.15
CA ALA A 58 3.22 17.19 -4.62
C ALA A 58 3.22 16.99 -6.14
N ASN A 59 3.77 17.93 -6.92
CA ASN A 59 3.90 17.78 -8.36
C ASN A 59 4.81 16.60 -8.73
N ARG A 60 5.91 16.38 -8.02
CA ARG A 60 6.80 15.22 -8.25
C ARG A 60 6.10 13.89 -7.93
N LEU A 61 5.32 13.84 -6.85
CA LEU A 61 4.52 12.66 -6.48
C LEU A 61 3.47 12.34 -7.55
N LEU A 62 2.70 13.33 -7.99
CA LEU A 62 1.68 13.15 -9.02
C LEU A 62 2.26 12.70 -10.38
N ASN A 63 3.50 13.09 -10.68
CA ASN A 63 4.24 12.65 -11.86
C ASN A 63 5.06 11.37 -11.62
N LEU A 64 4.89 10.69 -10.48
CA LEU A 64 5.61 9.47 -10.09
C LEU A 64 7.15 9.63 -10.11
N ALA A 65 7.65 10.86 -9.99
CA ALA A 65 9.09 11.17 -10.01
C ALA A 65 9.76 10.94 -8.64
N VAL A 66 8.98 10.68 -7.59
CA VAL A 66 9.44 10.34 -6.25
C VAL A 66 8.42 9.43 -5.58
N LEU A 67 8.88 8.54 -4.69
CA LEU A 67 8.00 7.73 -3.84
C LEU A 67 7.62 8.50 -2.58
N PRO A 68 6.42 8.25 -2.02
CA PRO A 68 6.03 8.87 -0.76
C PRO A 68 6.81 8.24 0.40
N ASP A 69 7.12 9.07 1.40
CA ASP A 69 7.59 8.57 2.71
C ASP A 69 6.42 8.03 3.56
N ASP A 70 6.73 7.40 4.68
CA ASP A 70 5.72 6.77 5.55
C ASP A 70 4.65 7.77 6.02
N ARG A 71 5.03 9.02 6.30
CA ARG A 71 4.09 10.06 6.75
C ARG A 71 3.13 10.48 5.64
N ILE A 72 3.62 10.61 4.42
CA ILE A 72 2.81 10.91 3.24
C ILE A 72 1.89 9.72 2.92
N ILE A 73 2.38 8.49 3.04
CA ILE A 73 1.59 7.27 2.87
C ILE A 73 0.40 7.25 3.85
N GLU A 74 0.64 7.51 5.14
CA GLU A 74 -0.42 7.57 6.14
C GLU A 74 -1.49 8.61 5.79
N ARG A 75 -1.06 9.79 5.31
CA ARG A 75 -1.98 10.86 4.88
C ARG A 75 -2.79 10.48 3.65
N MET A 76 -2.15 9.92 2.63
CA MET A 76 -2.83 9.42 1.44
C MET A 76 -3.90 8.40 1.83
N LYS A 77 -3.55 7.44 2.69
CA LYS A 77 -4.50 6.43 3.20
C LYS A 77 -5.64 7.04 4.02
N GLY A 78 -5.36 8.04 4.85
CA GLY A 78 -6.37 8.77 5.63
C GLY A 78 -7.37 9.48 4.73
N LEU A 79 -6.89 10.19 3.70
CA LEU A 79 -7.72 10.89 2.73
C LEU A 79 -8.61 9.93 1.90
N MET A 80 -8.06 8.81 1.45
CA MET A 80 -8.79 7.84 0.64
C MET A 80 -9.86 7.08 1.45
N HIS A 81 -9.55 6.68 2.67
CA HIS A 81 -10.45 5.84 3.50
C HIS A 81 -11.33 6.65 4.47
N GLY A 82 -11.24 7.98 4.44
CA GLY A 82 -12.06 8.85 5.30
C GLY A 82 -11.69 8.79 6.79
N LYS A 83 -10.50 8.30 7.14
CA LYS A 83 -9.97 8.44 8.51
C LYS A 83 -9.33 9.83 8.61
N GLN A 84 -10.10 10.80 9.08
CA GLN A 84 -9.55 12.05 9.59
C GLN A 84 -8.66 11.71 10.80
N CYS A 85 -7.35 11.88 10.66
CA CYS A 85 -6.42 12.00 11.77
C CYS A 85 -6.40 13.46 12.24
#